data_AF-A0A535G200-F1
#
_entry.id   AF-A0A535G200-F1
#
_cell.length_a   1.000
_cell.length_b   1.000
_cell.length_c   1.000
_cell.angle_alpha   90.00
_cell.angle_beta   90.00
_cell.angle_gamma   90.00
#
_symmetry.space_group_name_H-M   'P 1'
#
loop_
_entity.id
_entity.type
_entity.pdbx_description
1 polymer ?
#
loop_
_entity_poly.entity_id
_entity_poly.type
_entity_poly.pdbx_seq_one_letter_code
_entity_poly.pdbx_strand_id
1 'polypeptide(L)'
;MLSSDGHLVRGRALIFWDPKIPGKKLDAIDTDQITPADDCVSESLDRLDERWKVGAFRYLMPDFRERVHRGETFVIAGERFGIGSSREMSPAGLKAVAEEVGLQLVIVCGEGVGDIFRRNALNLGLHVVQSRAASEDAQEGDVLTFDPSTRRITNETRGKTYEPVPLTPKEEEIRRSGGIIAVGRREFADSVEESPRVDWPDPAAAGVMTSTEQIVWAHRVDKDAEVRPGSTLRVWCDLLPASDGTAPFSIHTFNQITGGGTIFPRQAAIANDHFVFSGRNADDRQTSIGRDFAQLQGIGKPYYATPGDGIFHFYFPEQGLVVPGAFIPGADSHSRAYGAYGAVGVGVGSTQLGFGWSTGYIYFTPARRRRVVFTGTLRPWVSGKDVVLALLRRWGKA
;
A
#
# COMPACT_ATOMS: atom_id res chain seq x y z
N MET A 1 -24.29 15.84 7.75
CA MET A 1 -24.99 15.14 6.65
C MET A 1 -24.68 15.88 5.36
N LEU A 2 -23.66 15.44 4.63
CA LEU A 2 -23.48 15.78 3.21
C LEU A 2 -24.02 14.57 2.44
N SER A 3 -24.96 14.79 1.52
CA SER A 3 -25.60 13.72 0.75
C SER A 3 -24.55 13.02 -0.12
N SER A 4 -24.43 11.70 0.02
CA SER A 4 -23.68 10.85 -0.89
C SER A 4 -24.53 10.54 -2.13
N ASP A 5 -25.05 11.56 -2.79
CA ASP A 5 -25.80 11.39 -4.04
C ASP A 5 -24.82 10.99 -5.15
N GLY A 6 -24.80 9.68 -5.43
CA GLY A 6 -24.80 9.03 -6.75
C GLY A 6 -24.24 9.74 -7.99
N HIS A 7 -23.19 10.54 -7.90
CA HIS A 7 -22.54 11.06 -9.11
C HIS A 7 -21.66 9.99 -9.75
N LEU A 8 -22.04 9.60 -10.97
CA LEU A 8 -21.20 8.76 -11.83
C LEU A 8 -19.90 9.51 -12.16
N VAL A 9 -18.78 8.81 -12.07
CA VAL A 9 -17.51 9.31 -12.58
C VAL A 9 -17.51 9.10 -14.09
N ARG A 10 -17.43 10.19 -14.85
CA ARG A 10 -17.42 10.16 -16.33
C ARG A 10 -16.10 10.70 -16.85
N GLY A 11 -15.53 10.06 -17.87
CA GLY A 11 -14.29 10.50 -18.49
C GLY A 11 -13.97 9.72 -19.75
N ARG A 12 -12.88 10.10 -20.42
CA ARG A 12 -12.37 9.37 -21.58
C ARG A 12 -11.28 8.36 -21.19
N ALA A 13 -11.24 7.24 -21.90
CA ALA A 13 -10.17 6.26 -21.81
C ALA A 13 -8.84 6.89 -22.19
N LEU A 14 -7.86 6.67 -21.33
CA LEU A 14 -6.47 7.01 -21.47
C LEU A 14 -5.66 5.71 -21.45
N ILE A 15 -5.21 5.25 -22.62
CA ILE A 15 -4.65 3.89 -22.75
C ILE A 15 -3.13 3.93 -22.78
N PHE A 16 -2.52 3.06 -21.96
CA PHE A 16 -1.11 2.75 -22.08
C PHE A 16 -0.93 1.62 -23.10
N TRP A 17 -0.41 1.95 -24.28
CA TRP A 17 -0.11 0.97 -25.32
C TRP A 17 1.31 0.41 -25.15
N ASP A 18 1.49 -0.89 -25.41
CA ASP A 18 2.81 -1.52 -25.44
C ASP A 18 3.56 -1.04 -26.70
N PRO A 19 4.67 -0.27 -26.56
CA PRO A 19 5.39 0.26 -27.72
C PRO A 19 6.05 -0.84 -28.55
N LYS A 20 6.18 -2.06 -28.02
CA LYS A 20 6.82 -3.19 -28.69
C LYS A 20 5.81 -4.10 -29.41
N ILE A 21 4.53 -4.03 -29.04
CA ILE A 21 3.49 -4.94 -29.54
C ILE A 21 2.25 -4.13 -29.96
N PRO A 22 2.11 -3.81 -31.26
CA PRO A 22 0.98 -3.04 -31.76
C PRO A 22 -0.38 -3.65 -31.36
N GLY A 23 -1.30 -2.81 -30.89
CA GLY A 23 -2.64 -3.21 -30.46
C GLY A 23 -2.71 -3.89 -29.09
N LYS A 24 -1.57 -4.11 -28.41
CA LYS A 24 -1.53 -4.63 -27.04
C LYS A 24 -1.46 -3.48 -26.05
N LYS A 25 -2.31 -3.53 -25.01
CA LYS A 25 -2.20 -2.63 -23.86
C LYS A 25 -0.99 -3.02 -23.02
N LEU A 26 -0.24 -2.03 -22.53
CA LEU A 26 0.95 -2.21 -21.73
C LEU A 26 0.58 -2.96 -20.44
N ASP A 27 1.23 -4.10 -20.25
CA ASP A 27 1.11 -4.92 -19.06
C ASP A 27 2.19 -4.56 -18.04
N ALA A 28 1.96 -4.95 -16.78
CA ALA A 28 2.93 -4.90 -15.71
C ALA A 28 3.51 -3.52 -15.44
N ILE A 29 2.66 -2.49 -15.51
CA ILE A 29 3.03 -1.12 -15.14
C ILE A 29 3.40 -1.11 -13.65
N ASP A 30 4.66 -0.91 -13.34
CA ASP A 30 5.17 -0.89 -11.97
C ASP A 30 5.12 0.52 -11.35
N THR A 31 5.30 0.60 -10.04
CA THR A 31 5.26 1.87 -9.31
C THR A 31 6.40 2.84 -9.67
N ASP A 32 7.53 2.35 -10.17
CA ASP A 32 8.62 3.21 -10.65
C ASP A 32 8.26 3.89 -11.97
N GLN A 33 7.53 3.18 -12.84
CA GLN A 33 6.96 3.76 -14.06
C GLN A 33 5.82 4.75 -13.77
N ILE A 34 5.06 4.52 -12.69
CA ILE A 34 4.02 5.46 -12.25
C ILE A 34 4.64 6.71 -11.63
N THR A 35 5.61 6.55 -10.73
CA THR A 35 6.31 7.67 -10.07
C THR A 35 7.78 7.32 -9.85
N PRO A 36 8.70 7.93 -10.62
CA PRO A 36 10.13 7.70 -10.49
C PRO A 36 10.65 7.99 -9.08
N ALA A 37 11.70 7.29 -8.65
CA ALA A 37 12.26 7.44 -7.31
C ALA A 37 12.74 8.86 -7.00
N ASP A 38 13.33 9.57 -7.98
CA ASP A 38 13.75 10.98 -7.84
C ASP A 38 12.58 11.93 -7.55
N ASP A 39 11.36 11.52 -7.92
CA ASP A 39 10.12 12.25 -7.67
C ASP A 39 9.39 11.73 -6.42
N CYS A 40 9.97 10.83 -5.62
CA CYS A 40 9.37 10.31 -4.37
C CYS A 40 9.92 10.99 -3.11
N VAL A 41 10.49 12.19 -3.25
CA VAL A 41 11.08 12.98 -2.15
C VAL A 41 10.19 14.18 -1.86
N SER A 42 10.05 14.56 -0.59
CA SER A 42 9.31 15.74 -0.15
C SER A 42 10.20 16.63 0.72
N GLU A 43 9.98 17.94 0.62
CA GLU A 43 10.79 18.91 1.36
C GLU A 43 10.13 19.34 2.69
N SER A 44 8.83 19.10 2.84
CA SER A 44 8.05 19.35 4.05
C SER A 44 6.75 18.55 4.04
N LEU A 45 6.07 18.47 5.18
CA LEU A 45 4.74 17.85 5.30
C LEU A 45 3.64 18.62 4.53
N ASP A 46 3.83 19.92 4.29
CA ASP A 46 2.86 20.77 3.58
C ASP A 46 2.95 20.65 2.06
N ARG A 47 4.09 20.12 1.55
CA ARG A 47 4.41 20.05 0.12
C ARG A 47 4.69 18.61 -0.30
N LEU A 48 4.02 17.65 0.33
CA LEU A 48 4.23 16.21 0.10
C LEU A 48 3.95 15.84 -1.36
N ASP A 49 2.85 16.32 -1.92
CA ASP A 49 2.33 15.91 -3.22
C ASP A 49 3.00 16.58 -4.42
N GLU A 50 3.72 17.69 -4.24
CA GLU A 50 4.20 18.53 -5.33
C GLU A 50 5.07 17.79 -6.34
N ARG A 51 6.12 17.10 -5.86
CA ARG A 51 7.03 16.37 -6.75
C ARG A 51 6.35 15.15 -7.37
N TRP A 52 5.48 14.50 -6.60
CA TRP A 52 4.87 13.23 -6.97
C TRP A 52 3.86 13.43 -8.10
N LYS A 53 3.11 14.54 -8.08
CA LYS A 53 2.22 14.97 -9.17
C LYS A 53 2.98 15.21 -10.47
N VAL A 54 4.14 15.87 -10.40
CA VAL A 54 4.99 16.12 -11.58
C VAL A 54 5.69 14.85 -12.06
N GLY A 55 5.94 13.89 -11.16
CA GLY A 55 6.50 12.58 -11.49
C GLY A 55 5.51 11.60 -12.12
N ALA A 56 4.21 11.82 -11.97
CA ALA A 56 3.15 10.93 -12.44
C ALA A 56 3.30 10.60 -13.93
N PHE A 57 3.68 9.36 -14.22
CA PHE A 57 3.97 8.81 -15.55
C PHE A 57 4.98 9.61 -16.39
N ARG A 58 5.89 10.37 -15.77
CA ARG A 58 6.81 11.29 -16.47
C ARG A 58 7.49 10.69 -17.70
N TYR A 59 7.98 9.46 -17.59
CA TYR A 59 8.71 8.80 -18.67
C TYR A 59 7.81 7.94 -19.56
N LEU A 60 6.69 7.46 -19.03
CA LEU A 60 5.81 6.54 -19.73
C LEU A 60 4.76 7.27 -20.60
N MET A 61 4.27 8.41 -20.12
CA MET A 61 3.33 9.30 -20.79
C MET A 61 3.60 10.74 -20.35
N PRO A 62 4.55 11.44 -21.00
CA PRO A 62 5.01 12.76 -20.54
C PRO A 62 3.91 13.84 -20.49
N ASP A 63 2.85 13.70 -21.28
CA ASP A 63 1.70 14.60 -21.32
C ASP A 63 0.54 14.13 -20.42
N PHE A 64 0.73 13.10 -19.57
CA PHE A 64 -0.30 12.50 -18.73
C PHE A 64 -1.14 13.53 -17.95
N ARG A 65 -0.49 14.47 -17.26
CA ARG A 65 -1.17 15.50 -16.48
C ARG A 65 -2.06 16.39 -17.34
N GLU A 66 -1.58 16.80 -18.51
CA GLU A 66 -2.35 17.59 -19.46
C GLU A 66 -3.56 16.80 -20.01
N ARG A 67 -3.35 15.52 -20.35
CA ARG A 67 -4.41 14.61 -20.81
C ARG A 67 -5.51 14.44 -19.76
N VAL A 68 -5.14 14.22 -18.50
CA VAL A 68 -6.09 14.14 -17.38
C VAL A 68 -6.84 15.45 -17.23
N HIS A 69 -6.17 16.61 -17.31
CA HIS A 69 -6.80 17.93 -17.24
C HIS A 69 -7.81 18.18 -18.38
N ARG A 70 -7.63 17.53 -19.54
CA ARG A 70 -8.61 17.56 -20.65
C ARG A 70 -9.79 16.61 -20.45
N GLY A 71 -9.82 15.79 -19.40
CA GLY A 71 -10.91 14.86 -19.09
C GLY A 71 -10.63 13.40 -19.47
N GLU A 72 -9.39 13.04 -19.76
CA GLU A 72 -8.96 11.66 -20.03
C GLU A 72 -8.62 10.96 -18.70
N THR A 73 -9.65 10.63 -17.92
CA THR A 73 -9.52 10.23 -16.51
C THR A 73 -9.66 8.73 -16.26
N PHE A 74 -9.90 7.93 -17.30
CA PHE A 74 -9.97 6.47 -17.20
C PHE A 74 -8.65 5.86 -17.66
N VAL A 75 -7.72 5.65 -16.72
CA VAL A 75 -6.43 5.01 -17.00
C VAL A 75 -6.64 3.53 -17.27
N ILE A 76 -6.43 3.10 -18.52
CA ILE A 76 -6.57 1.71 -18.92
C ILE A 76 -5.19 1.08 -19.13
N ALA A 77 -4.90 0.05 -18.35
CA ALA A 77 -3.71 -0.77 -18.48
C ALA A 77 -4.08 -2.20 -18.95
N GLY A 78 -3.06 -3.00 -19.28
CA GLY A 78 -3.20 -4.42 -19.60
C GLY A 78 -3.58 -5.26 -18.37
N GLU A 79 -2.96 -6.43 -18.21
CA GLU A 79 -3.35 -7.39 -17.16
C GLU A 79 -2.96 -6.93 -15.75
N ARG A 80 -1.82 -6.26 -15.58
CA ARG A 80 -1.23 -5.93 -14.29
C ARG A 80 -0.87 -4.46 -14.16
N PHE A 81 -1.13 -3.91 -12.97
CA PHE A 81 -0.90 -2.50 -12.66
C PHE A 81 -0.46 -2.31 -11.20
N GLY A 82 0.44 -1.35 -10.94
CA GLY A 82 0.85 -0.96 -9.59
C GLY A 82 1.65 -2.04 -8.86
N ILE A 83 2.47 -2.81 -9.57
CA ILE A 83 3.37 -3.80 -8.97
C ILE A 83 4.66 -3.14 -8.46
N GLY A 84 5.33 -3.76 -7.49
CA GLY A 84 6.64 -3.31 -7.01
C GLY A 84 6.60 -2.64 -5.64
N SER A 85 7.17 -1.43 -5.57
CA SER A 85 7.42 -0.68 -4.33
C SER A 85 6.12 -0.33 -3.59
N SER A 86 6.19 -0.19 -2.26
CA SER A 86 5.07 0.24 -1.42
C SER A 86 4.81 1.76 -1.48
N ARG A 87 5.58 2.50 -2.29
CA ARG A 87 5.52 3.96 -2.38
C ARG A 87 4.10 4.46 -2.57
N GLU A 88 3.61 5.19 -1.58
CA GLU A 88 2.25 5.73 -1.63
C GLU A 88 2.13 6.95 -2.55
N MET A 89 3.28 7.52 -2.90
CA MET A 89 3.44 8.58 -3.88
C MET A 89 2.80 8.23 -5.22
N SER A 90 2.82 6.96 -5.63
CA SER A 90 2.24 6.52 -6.90
C SER A 90 0.72 6.72 -6.94
N PRO A 91 -0.10 6.06 -6.09
CA PRO A 91 -1.54 6.32 -6.11
C PRO A 91 -1.89 7.76 -5.68
N ALA A 92 -1.14 8.37 -4.75
CA ALA A 92 -1.40 9.75 -4.32
C ALA A 92 -1.19 10.76 -5.46
N GLY A 93 -0.10 10.66 -6.22
CA GLY A 93 0.20 11.55 -7.34
C GLY A 93 -0.83 11.43 -8.46
N LEU A 94 -1.25 10.20 -8.79
CA LEU A 94 -2.31 9.96 -9.79
C LEU A 94 -3.64 10.59 -9.39
N LYS A 95 -4.04 10.41 -8.13
CA LYS A 95 -5.26 11.03 -7.58
C LYS A 95 -5.16 12.55 -7.63
N ALA A 96 -4.07 13.10 -7.12
CA ALA A 96 -3.91 14.53 -6.96
C ALA A 96 -3.85 15.28 -8.31
N VAL A 97 -3.28 14.67 -9.36
CA VAL A 97 -3.32 15.22 -10.74
C VAL A 97 -4.74 15.47 -11.23
N ALA A 98 -5.69 14.57 -10.95
CA ALA A 98 -7.09 14.76 -11.33
C ALA A 98 -7.80 15.81 -10.46
N GLU A 99 -7.51 15.82 -9.16
CA GLU A 99 -8.12 16.76 -8.21
C GLU A 99 -7.75 18.23 -8.48
N GLU A 100 -6.59 18.50 -9.10
CA GLU A 100 -6.18 19.85 -9.49
C GLU A 100 -7.20 20.59 -10.38
N VAL A 101 -8.00 19.84 -11.13
CA VAL A 101 -9.05 20.38 -12.01
C VAL A 101 -10.45 19.91 -11.59
N GLY A 102 -10.60 19.44 -10.35
CA GLY A 102 -11.88 18.98 -9.81
C GLY A 102 -12.40 17.68 -10.45
N LEU A 103 -11.53 16.88 -11.06
CA LEU A 103 -11.87 15.60 -11.67
C LEU A 103 -11.53 14.42 -10.75
N GLN A 104 -12.05 13.24 -11.10
CA GLN A 104 -11.71 11.98 -10.45
C GLN A 104 -11.11 11.01 -11.47
N LEU A 105 -10.07 10.28 -11.04
CA LEU A 105 -9.38 9.29 -11.85
C LEU A 105 -9.87 7.87 -11.52
N VAL A 106 -10.03 7.04 -12.55
CA VAL A 106 -10.38 5.62 -12.43
C VAL A 106 -9.31 4.79 -13.14
N ILE A 107 -8.67 3.88 -12.40
CA ILE A 107 -7.72 2.91 -12.95
C ILE A 107 -8.47 1.63 -13.30
N VAL A 108 -8.29 1.13 -14.52
CA VAL A 108 -8.88 -0.12 -15.02
C VAL A 108 -7.79 -1.05 -15.53
N CYS A 109 -7.76 -2.29 -15.05
CA CYS A 109 -6.81 -3.32 -15.49
C CYS A 109 -7.47 -4.72 -15.50
N GLY A 110 -6.76 -5.71 -16.06
CA GLY A 110 -7.25 -7.07 -16.25
C GLY A 110 -7.16 -7.99 -15.03
N GLU A 111 -6.09 -8.78 -14.93
CA GLU A 111 -5.92 -9.87 -13.94
C GLU A 111 -5.55 -9.41 -12.53
N GLY A 112 -4.80 -8.34 -12.35
CA GLY A 112 -4.27 -8.05 -11.00
C GLY A 112 -3.68 -6.67 -10.78
N VAL A 113 -4.07 -6.06 -9.67
CA VAL A 113 -3.43 -4.87 -9.12
C VAL A 113 -2.48 -5.30 -8.02
N GLY A 114 -1.28 -4.73 -7.93
CA GLY A 114 -0.39 -4.99 -6.80
C GLY A 114 -1.11 -4.73 -5.47
N ASP A 115 -1.07 -5.69 -4.55
CA ASP A 115 -1.89 -5.65 -3.31
C ASP A 115 -1.66 -4.38 -2.48
N ILE A 116 -0.41 -3.91 -2.40
CA ILE A 116 -0.06 -2.69 -1.67
C ILE A 116 -0.63 -1.47 -2.40
N PHE A 117 -0.40 -1.36 -3.71
CA PHE A 117 -0.96 -0.27 -4.51
C PHE A 117 -2.49 -0.23 -4.43
N ARG A 118 -3.17 -1.38 -4.52
CA ARG A 118 -4.63 -1.48 -4.40
C ARG A 118 -5.11 -0.96 -3.05
N ARG A 119 -4.48 -1.38 -1.95
CA ARG A 119 -4.81 -0.89 -0.60
C ARG A 119 -4.56 0.61 -0.48
N ASN A 120 -3.39 1.10 -0.90
CA ASN A 120 -3.03 2.52 -0.86
C ASN A 120 -4.03 3.36 -1.66
N ALA A 121 -4.36 2.94 -2.88
CA ALA A 121 -5.35 3.61 -3.71
C ALA A 121 -6.71 3.71 -3.00
N LEU A 122 -7.22 2.61 -2.44
CA LEU A 122 -8.49 2.61 -1.70
C LEU A 122 -8.42 3.45 -0.41
N ASN A 123 -7.30 3.40 0.31
CA ASN A 123 -7.06 4.20 1.52
C ASN A 123 -7.04 5.70 1.22
N LEU A 124 -6.57 6.09 0.03
CA LEU A 124 -6.56 7.46 -0.47
C LEU A 124 -7.86 7.87 -1.14
N GLY A 125 -8.79 6.95 -1.38
CA GLY A 125 -10.03 7.20 -2.13
C GLY A 125 -9.91 7.16 -3.65
N LEU A 126 -8.75 6.79 -4.20
CA LEU A 126 -8.55 6.58 -5.64
C LEU A 126 -9.31 5.34 -6.12
N HIS A 127 -10.00 5.45 -7.26
CA HIS A 127 -10.76 4.34 -7.81
C HIS A 127 -9.86 3.39 -8.61
N VAL A 128 -9.87 2.12 -8.19
CA VAL A 128 -9.21 1.03 -8.90
C VAL A 128 -10.21 -0.07 -9.20
N VAL A 129 -10.26 -0.49 -10.46
CA VAL A 129 -11.24 -1.39 -11.04
C VAL A 129 -10.49 -2.53 -11.73
N GLN A 130 -10.71 -3.75 -11.26
CA GLN A 130 -10.21 -4.95 -11.90
C GLN A 130 -11.32 -5.56 -12.75
N SER A 131 -11.20 -5.44 -14.07
CA SER A 131 -12.14 -5.98 -15.05
C SER A 131 -11.41 -6.23 -16.36
N ARG A 132 -11.05 -7.50 -16.63
CA ARG A 132 -10.43 -7.91 -17.90
C ARG A 132 -11.29 -7.52 -19.10
N ALA A 133 -12.58 -7.79 -19.05
CA ALA A 133 -13.49 -7.47 -20.14
C ALA A 133 -13.54 -5.95 -20.44
N ALA A 134 -13.57 -5.10 -19.41
CA ALA A 134 -13.55 -3.65 -19.61
C ALA A 134 -12.19 -3.16 -20.14
N SER A 135 -11.08 -3.69 -19.59
CA SER A 135 -9.74 -3.36 -20.06
C SER A 135 -9.53 -3.77 -21.51
N GLU A 136 -9.90 -4.99 -21.90
CA GLU A 136 -9.73 -5.50 -23.27
C GLU A 136 -10.56 -4.71 -24.29
N ASP A 137 -11.83 -4.43 -23.98
CA ASP A 137 -12.77 -3.77 -24.90
C ASP A 137 -12.45 -2.29 -25.13
N ALA A 138 -12.00 -1.57 -24.10
CA ALA A 138 -11.75 -0.12 -24.17
C ALA A 138 -10.73 0.25 -25.26
N GLN A 139 -11.03 1.32 -26.00
CA GLN A 139 -10.12 1.97 -26.95
C GLN A 139 -9.83 3.42 -26.55
N GLU A 140 -8.76 3.97 -27.10
CA GLU A 140 -8.33 5.34 -26.82
C GLU A 140 -9.48 6.33 -27.04
N GLY A 141 -9.75 7.17 -26.04
CA GLY A 141 -10.80 8.19 -26.13
C GLY A 141 -12.25 7.69 -25.97
N ASP A 142 -12.49 6.38 -25.82
CA ASP A 142 -13.82 5.86 -25.47
C ASP A 142 -14.36 6.59 -24.23
N VAL A 143 -15.66 6.89 -24.20
CA VAL A 143 -16.29 7.53 -23.04
C VAL A 143 -16.76 6.45 -22.08
N LEU A 144 -16.27 6.51 -20.84
CA LEU A 144 -16.64 5.58 -19.79
C LEU A 144 -17.33 6.29 -18.64
N THR A 145 -18.23 5.55 -17.98
CA THR A 145 -18.77 5.87 -16.68
C THR A 145 -18.48 4.79 -15.67
N PHE A 146 -18.12 5.20 -14.46
CA PHE A 146 -17.96 4.33 -13.29
C PHE A 146 -18.94 4.79 -12.24
N ASP A 147 -19.75 3.86 -11.75
CA ASP A 147 -20.66 4.10 -10.63
C ASP A 147 -19.93 3.72 -9.32
N PRO A 148 -19.56 4.68 -8.47
CA PRO A 148 -18.88 4.34 -7.22
C PRO A 148 -19.74 3.51 -6.28
N SER A 149 -21.07 3.55 -6.37
CA SER A 149 -21.97 2.84 -5.45
C SER A 149 -22.06 1.35 -5.75
N THR A 150 -22.19 1.00 -7.04
CA THR A 150 -22.28 -0.40 -7.53
C THR A 150 -20.93 -0.94 -7.97
N ARG A 151 -19.95 -0.05 -8.17
CA ARG A 151 -18.67 -0.28 -8.85
C ARG A 151 -18.78 -0.68 -10.32
N ARG A 152 -19.97 -0.60 -10.90
CA ARG A 152 -20.19 -0.98 -12.30
C ARG A 152 -19.51 0.01 -13.23
N ILE A 153 -18.86 -0.49 -14.27
CA ILE A 153 -18.24 0.33 -15.31
C ILE A 153 -18.97 0.14 -16.64
N THR A 154 -19.30 1.24 -17.31
CA THR A 154 -19.97 1.24 -18.61
C THR A 154 -19.08 1.95 -19.62
N ASN A 155 -18.76 1.28 -20.72
CA ASN A 155 -18.21 1.92 -21.91
C ASN A 155 -19.37 2.39 -22.77
N GLU A 156 -19.63 3.69 -22.73
CA GLU A 156 -20.78 4.28 -23.40
C GLU A 156 -20.60 4.36 -24.91
N THR A 157 -19.39 4.64 -25.37
CA THR A 157 -19.05 4.61 -26.80
C THR A 157 -19.38 3.25 -27.41
N ARG A 158 -19.24 2.18 -26.64
CA ARG A 158 -19.46 0.79 -27.09
C ARG A 158 -20.80 0.20 -26.68
N GLY A 159 -21.58 0.89 -25.85
CA GLY A 159 -22.86 0.40 -25.33
C GLY A 159 -22.73 -0.88 -24.49
N LYS A 160 -21.61 -1.05 -23.77
CA LYS A 160 -21.33 -2.25 -22.97
C LYS A 160 -21.09 -1.92 -21.50
N THR A 161 -21.51 -2.82 -20.63
CA THR A 161 -21.38 -2.68 -19.18
C THR A 161 -20.68 -3.90 -18.60
N TYR A 162 -19.84 -3.67 -17.60
CA TYR A 162 -18.98 -4.69 -16.98
C TYR A 162 -19.10 -4.65 -15.46
N GLU A 163 -19.09 -5.84 -14.86
CA GLU A 163 -19.05 -6.05 -13.43
C GLU A 163 -17.60 -6.35 -12.99
N PRO A 164 -16.95 -5.45 -12.23
CA PRO A 164 -15.60 -5.68 -11.77
C PRO A 164 -15.51 -6.74 -10.67
N VAL A 165 -14.28 -7.17 -10.39
CA VAL A 165 -14.00 -7.98 -9.19
C VAL A 165 -14.46 -7.23 -7.93
N PRO A 166 -15.21 -7.88 -7.03
CA PRO A 166 -15.75 -7.24 -5.83
C PRO A 166 -14.64 -6.89 -4.84
N LEU A 167 -14.88 -5.84 -4.04
CA LEU A 167 -14.07 -5.51 -2.88
C LEU A 167 -14.52 -6.32 -1.66
N THR A 168 -13.65 -6.46 -0.65
CA THR A 168 -14.11 -6.94 0.66
C THR A 168 -15.05 -5.91 1.30
N PRO A 169 -15.92 -6.31 2.26
CA PRO A 169 -16.79 -5.36 2.94
C PRO A 169 -16.04 -4.18 3.57
N LYS A 170 -14.84 -4.42 4.14
CA LYS A 170 -14.06 -3.35 4.77
C LYS A 170 -13.37 -2.45 3.75
N GLU A 171 -12.89 -2.99 2.64
CA GLU A 171 -12.37 -2.17 1.53
C GLU A 171 -13.45 -1.24 0.97
N GLU A 172 -14.70 -1.74 0.88
CA GLU A 172 -15.85 -0.96 0.45
C GLU A 172 -16.23 0.12 1.47
N GLU A 173 -16.17 -0.18 2.78
CA GLU A 173 -16.39 0.79 3.85
C GLU A 173 -15.35 1.92 3.84
N ILE A 174 -14.05 1.58 3.72
CA ILE A 174 -12.95 2.57 3.64
C ILE A 174 -13.18 3.49 2.45
N ARG A 175 -13.47 2.90 1.28
CA ARG A 175 -13.73 3.66 0.05
C ARG A 175 -14.94 4.59 0.21
N ARG A 176 -16.07 4.11 0.74
CA ARG A 176 -17.29 4.92 0.96
C ARG A 176 -17.10 6.01 2.01
N SER A 177 -16.18 5.82 2.94
CA SER A 177 -15.82 6.82 3.95
C SER A 177 -14.98 7.98 3.39
N GLY A 178 -14.55 7.90 2.12
CA GLY A 178 -13.61 8.86 1.53
C GLY A 178 -12.14 8.58 1.87
N GLY A 179 -11.82 7.36 2.31
CA GLY A 179 -10.47 6.94 2.66
C GLY A 179 -10.29 6.58 4.12
N ILE A 180 -9.11 6.03 4.44
CA ILE A 180 -8.82 5.45 5.76
C ILE A 180 -8.61 6.51 6.85
N ILE A 181 -8.25 7.75 6.51
CA ILE A 181 -8.15 8.85 7.49
C ILE A 181 -9.51 9.11 8.15
N ALA A 182 -10.58 9.14 7.36
CA ALA A 182 -11.93 9.34 7.87
C ALA A 182 -12.38 8.18 8.78
N VAL A 183 -11.96 6.96 8.46
CA VAL A 183 -12.17 5.77 9.30
C VAL A 183 -11.37 5.90 10.60
N GLY A 184 -10.08 6.23 10.50
CA GLY A 184 -9.19 6.43 11.65
C GLY A 184 -9.68 7.49 12.63
N ARG A 185 -10.21 8.63 12.15
CA ARG A 185 -10.80 9.65 13.02
C ARG A 185 -11.99 9.15 13.84
N ARG A 186 -12.78 8.21 13.29
CA ARG A 186 -13.90 7.60 14.02
C ARG A 186 -13.42 6.57 15.03
N GLU A 187 -12.45 5.76 14.64
CA GLU A 187 -11.98 4.62 15.43
C GLU A 187 -10.90 4.98 16.46
N PHE A 188 -10.27 6.15 16.33
CA PHE A 188 -9.16 6.55 17.19
C PHE A 188 -9.55 6.58 18.66
N ALA A 189 -10.70 7.17 19.01
CA ALA A 189 -11.16 7.25 20.40
C ALA A 189 -11.31 5.86 21.03
N ASP A 190 -12.07 4.98 20.39
CA ASP A 190 -12.28 3.60 20.84
C ASP A 190 -10.96 2.82 20.94
N SER A 191 -10.02 3.06 20.01
CA SER A 191 -8.72 2.38 20.00
C SER A 191 -7.80 2.72 21.19
N VAL A 192 -8.04 3.87 21.84
CA VAL A 192 -7.31 4.31 23.04
C VAL A 192 -7.90 3.67 24.30
N GLU A 193 -9.20 3.37 24.31
CA GLU A 193 -9.85 2.66 25.42
C GLU A 193 -9.55 1.16 25.41
N GLU A 194 -9.28 0.59 24.22
CA GLU A 194 -8.95 -0.82 24.09
C GLU A 194 -7.45 -1.11 24.31
N SER A 195 -7.18 -1.95 25.31
CA SER A 195 -5.82 -2.47 25.55
C SER A 195 -5.48 -3.57 24.54
N PRO A 196 -4.30 -3.53 23.87
CA PRO A 196 -3.85 -4.60 23.00
C PRO A 196 -3.77 -5.92 23.75
N ARG A 197 -4.31 -6.97 23.14
CA ARG A 197 -4.31 -8.34 23.69
C ARG A 197 -3.87 -9.32 22.63
N VAL A 198 -2.86 -10.12 22.94
CA VAL A 198 -2.37 -11.21 22.10
C VAL A 198 -2.68 -12.52 22.81
N ASP A 199 -3.68 -13.24 22.30
CA ASP A 199 -4.19 -14.46 22.92
C ASP A 199 -3.86 -15.64 22.02
N TRP A 200 -3.00 -16.56 22.44
CA TRP A 200 -2.62 -17.68 21.57
C TRP A 200 -3.71 -18.75 21.52
N PRO A 201 -3.94 -19.39 20.35
CA PRO A 201 -4.87 -20.50 20.25
C PRO A 201 -4.39 -21.66 21.12
N ASP A 202 -5.33 -22.40 21.71
CA ASP A 202 -5.01 -23.64 22.41
C ASP A 202 -4.42 -24.69 21.43
N PRO A 203 -3.79 -25.78 21.93
CA PRO A 203 -3.16 -26.77 21.07
C PRO A 203 -4.10 -27.42 20.04
N ALA A 204 -5.39 -27.56 20.36
CA ALA A 204 -6.37 -28.16 19.45
C ALA A 204 -6.69 -27.21 18.29
N ALA A 205 -6.93 -25.93 18.58
CA ALA A 205 -7.14 -24.89 17.58
C ALA A 205 -5.87 -24.62 16.75
N ALA A 206 -4.70 -24.59 17.39
CA ALA A 206 -3.42 -24.37 16.73
C ALA A 206 -3.09 -25.49 15.71
N GLY A 207 -3.45 -26.74 16.00
CA GLY A 207 -3.11 -27.91 15.19
C GLY A 207 -3.65 -27.89 13.75
N VAL A 208 -4.68 -27.10 13.46
CA VAL A 208 -5.26 -26.94 12.12
C VAL A 208 -4.85 -25.65 11.41
N MET A 209 -4.06 -24.81 12.08
CA MET A 209 -3.59 -23.52 11.58
C MET A 209 -2.12 -23.57 11.19
N THR A 210 -1.76 -22.86 10.12
CA THR A 210 -0.36 -22.50 9.84
C THR A 210 0.17 -21.51 10.87
N SER A 211 1.49 -21.39 11.00
CA SER A 211 2.10 -20.39 11.88
C SER A 211 1.63 -18.96 11.59
N THR A 212 1.45 -18.60 10.31
CA THR A 212 0.86 -17.30 9.93
C THR A 212 -0.56 -17.13 10.46
N GLU A 213 -1.40 -18.15 10.31
CA GLU A 213 -2.77 -18.10 10.83
C GLU A 213 -2.79 -18.06 12.35
N GLN A 214 -1.91 -18.79 13.06
CA GLN A 214 -1.80 -18.72 14.52
C GLN A 214 -1.39 -17.33 14.99
N ILE A 215 -0.41 -16.71 14.34
CA ILE A 215 0.04 -15.34 14.66
C ILE A 215 -1.10 -14.35 14.42
N VAL A 216 -1.72 -14.36 13.24
CA VAL A 216 -2.85 -13.47 12.93
C VAL A 216 -4.03 -13.76 13.86
N TRP A 217 -4.24 -15.03 14.25
CA TRP A 217 -5.28 -15.43 15.18
C TRP A 217 -5.08 -14.79 16.54
N ALA A 218 -3.85 -14.84 17.04
CA ALA A 218 -3.53 -14.28 18.34
C ALA A 218 -3.66 -12.76 18.39
N HIS A 219 -3.33 -12.09 17.28
CA HIS A 219 -3.30 -10.63 17.17
C HIS A 219 -4.63 -10.01 16.77
N ARG A 220 -5.71 -10.77 16.58
CA ARG A 220 -7.01 -10.17 16.25
C ARG A 220 -7.45 -9.21 17.34
N VAL A 221 -7.93 -8.04 16.93
CA VAL A 221 -8.67 -7.12 17.81
C VAL A 221 -10.01 -7.76 18.14
N ASP A 222 -10.75 -8.14 17.10
CA ASP A 222 -12.03 -8.86 17.19
C ASP A 222 -11.81 -10.34 17.52
N LYS A 223 -12.01 -10.73 18.79
CA LYS A 223 -11.66 -12.07 19.28
C LYS A 223 -12.54 -13.19 18.72
N ASP A 224 -13.77 -12.86 18.35
CA ASP A 224 -14.74 -13.72 17.68
C ASP A 224 -14.55 -13.80 16.16
N ALA A 225 -13.72 -12.95 15.56
CA ALA A 225 -13.51 -12.96 14.12
C ALA A 225 -12.73 -14.20 13.64
N GLU A 226 -13.16 -14.77 12.51
CA GLU A 226 -12.53 -15.94 11.92
C GLU A 226 -11.32 -15.54 11.05
N VAL A 227 -10.20 -16.25 11.19
CA VAL A 227 -9.02 -16.07 10.33
C VAL A 227 -9.15 -16.93 9.08
N ARG A 228 -9.70 -16.36 8.01
CA ARG A 228 -9.82 -17.06 6.72
C ARG A 228 -9.39 -16.19 5.54
N PRO A 229 -8.96 -16.79 4.41
CA PRO A 229 -8.65 -16.02 3.22
C PRO A 229 -9.83 -15.17 2.75
N GLY A 230 -9.57 -13.88 2.49
CA GLY A 230 -10.58 -12.93 2.01
C GLY A 230 -11.42 -12.24 3.09
N SER A 231 -11.32 -12.64 4.37
CA SER A 231 -11.91 -11.85 5.46
C SER A 231 -10.93 -10.75 5.88
N THR A 232 -11.39 -9.51 5.95
CA THR A 232 -10.58 -8.40 6.48
C THR A 232 -10.73 -8.34 8.00
N LEU A 233 -9.61 -8.34 8.71
CA LEU A 233 -9.52 -8.35 10.16
C LEU A 233 -8.83 -7.07 10.65
N ARG A 234 -9.21 -6.62 11.85
CA ARG A 234 -8.36 -5.72 12.63
C ARG A 234 -7.31 -6.56 13.35
N VAL A 235 -6.04 -6.21 13.20
CA VAL A 235 -4.91 -6.98 13.76
C VAL A 235 -3.97 -6.04 14.50
N TRP A 236 -3.80 -6.27 15.80
CA TRP A 236 -2.82 -5.59 16.65
C TRP A 236 -1.41 -5.77 16.10
N CYS A 237 -0.60 -4.71 16.19
CA CYS A 237 0.76 -4.70 15.66
C CYS A 237 1.77 -4.62 16.80
N ASP A 238 2.85 -5.40 16.73
CA ASP A 238 3.95 -5.33 17.70
C ASP A 238 4.94 -4.21 17.37
N LEU A 239 5.14 -3.95 16.08
CA LEU A 239 6.01 -2.90 15.55
C LEU A 239 5.46 -2.36 14.23
N LEU A 240 5.56 -1.05 14.03
CA LEU A 240 5.13 -0.34 12.83
C LEU A 240 6.30 0.46 12.24
N PRO A 241 7.25 -0.21 11.57
CA PRO A 241 8.45 0.45 11.06
C PRO A 241 8.21 1.22 9.75
N ALA A 242 8.81 2.40 9.65
CA ALA A 242 8.92 3.21 8.43
C ALA A 242 10.38 3.49 8.09
N SER A 243 10.66 3.76 6.81
CA SER A 243 11.94 4.34 6.40
C SER A 243 11.85 5.87 6.28
N ASP A 244 12.98 6.55 6.13
CA ASP A 244 13.07 7.95 5.64
C ASP A 244 12.31 8.19 4.33
N GLY A 245 12.17 7.16 3.50
CA GLY A 245 11.27 7.09 2.35
C GLY A 245 9.80 7.34 2.68
N THR A 246 9.29 6.62 3.67
CA THR A 246 7.84 6.44 3.88
C THR A 246 7.32 7.05 5.18
N ALA A 247 8.20 7.43 6.09
CA ALA A 247 7.86 8.08 7.35
C ALA A 247 7.11 9.40 7.13
N PRO A 248 7.51 10.32 6.21
CA PRO A 248 6.82 11.61 6.07
C PRO A 248 5.32 11.50 5.78
N PHE A 249 4.93 10.60 4.87
CA PHE A 249 3.51 10.41 4.55
C PHE A 249 2.76 9.62 5.65
N SER A 250 3.48 8.81 6.42
CA SER A 250 2.94 8.13 7.61
C SER A 250 2.66 9.13 8.74
N ILE A 251 3.60 10.06 8.97
CA ILE A 251 3.47 11.18 9.92
C ILE A 251 2.29 12.07 9.51
N HIS A 252 2.18 12.43 8.23
CA HIS A 252 1.05 13.20 7.72
C HIS A 252 -0.28 12.53 8.05
N THR A 253 -0.40 11.23 7.76
CA THR A 253 -1.62 10.47 8.03
C THR A 253 -1.93 10.39 9.52
N PHE A 254 -0.93 10.09 10.35
CA PHE A 254 -1.05 10.06 11.80
C PHE A 254 -1.58 11.39 12.34
N ASN A 255 -0.97 12.52 11.94
CA ASN A 255 -1.38 13.86 12.36
C ASN A 255 -2.81 14.19 11.90
N GLN A 256 -3.20 13.77 10.69
CA GLN A 256 -4.56 13.96 10.18
C GLN A 256 -5.61 13.19 10.99
N ILE A 257 -5.27 12.04 11.56
CA ILE A 257 -6.17 11.22 12.38
C ILE A 257 -6.24 11.74 13.82
N THR A 258 -5.08 11.99 14.44
CA THR A 258 -4.98 12.25 15.89
C THR A 258 -5.04 13.73 16.27
N GLY A 259 -4.88 14.63 15.30
CA GLY A 259 -4.63 16.06 15.56
C GLY A 259 -3.15 16.36 15.90
N GLY A 260 -2.29 15.34 15.93
CA GLY A 260 -0.85 15.47 16.16
C GLY A 260 -0.49 15.91 17.59
N GLY A 261 0.64 16.61 17.72
CA GLY A 261 1.08 17.46 18.85
C GLY A 261 1.27 16.82 20.23
N THR A 262 0.26 16.11 20.73
CA THR A 262 0.16 15.62 22.11
C THR A 262 -0.13 14.12 22.20
N ILE A 263 -0.42 13.48 21.07
CA ILE A 263 -0.64 12.03 20.98
C ILE A 263 0.67 11.33 20.62
N PHE A 264 1.07 10.35 21.44
CA PHE A 264 2.20 9.48 21.14
C PHE A 264 1.80 8.43 20.08
N PRO A 265 2.60 8.24 19.02
CA PRO A 265 2.33 7.21 18.03
C PRO A 265 2.56 5.83 18.63
N ARG A 266 1.65 4.90 18.36
CA ARG A 266 1.71 3.53 18.88
C ARG A 266 2.65 2.67 18.04
N GLN A 267 3.54 1.93 18.71
CA GLN A 267 4.51 0.99 18.12
C GLN A 267 5.38 1.55 16.98
N ALA A 268 5.57 2.87 16.94
CA ALA A 268 6.31 3.52 15.87
C ALA A 268 7.80 3.20 15.94
N ALA A 269 8.37 2.89 14.79
CA ALA A 269 9.81 2.83 14.59
C ALA A 269 10.18 3.47 13.25
N ILE A 270 11.31 4.17 13.21
CA ILE A 270 11.79 4.90 12.04
C ILE A 270 13.26 4.59 11.83
N ALA A 271 13.62 4.22 10.61
CA ALA A 271 15.01 4.03 10.22
C ALA A 271 15.34 4.92 9.02
N ASN A 272 16.55 5.47 9.02
CA ASN A 272 17.03 6.31 7.92
C ASN A 272 18.08 5.51 7.13
N ASP A 273 17.66 4.88 6.03
CA ASP A 273 18.47 3.97 5.23
C ASP A 273 18.32 4.14 3.70
N HIS A 274 17.31 4.85 3.20
CA HIS A 274 17.09 5.02 1.76
C HIS A 274 17.80 6.24 1.18
N PHE A 275 17.92 7.32 1.96
CA PHE A 275 18.40 8.62 1.52
C PHE A 275 19.71 9.03 2.19
N VAL A 276 20.48 8.03 2.66
CA VAL A 276 21.73 8.21 3.38
C VAL A 276 22.88 8.39 2.39
N PHE A 277 23.78 9.34 2.67
CA PHE A 277 25.00 9.61 1.89
C PHE A 277 24.76 9.97 0.41
N SER A 278 23.57 10.48 0.06
CA SER A 278 23.27 10.87 -1.33
C SER A 278 23.91 12.19 -1.75
N GLY A 279 24.26 13.05 -0.79
CA GLY A 279 24.80 14.40 -1.03
C GLY A 279 23.76 15.38 -1.62
N ARG A 280 22.47 15.03 -1.59
CA ARG A 280 21.38 15.85 -2.14
C ARG A 280 20.62 16.54 -1.02
N ASN A 281 20.55 17.88 -1.06
CA ASN A 281 19.80 18.67 -0.06
C ASN A 281 18.31 18.28 0.09
N ALA A 282 17.67 17.81 -0.98
CA ALA A 282 16.26 17.39 -0.92
C ALA A 282 16.08 16.11 -0.08
N ASP A 283 17.03 15.19 -0.17
CA ASP A 283 17.06 13.92 0.55
C ASP A 283 17.32 14.14 2.05
N ASP A 284 18.22 15.08 2.36
CA ASP A 284 18.47 15.53 3.74
C ASP A 284 17.22 16.18 4.36
N ARG A 285 16.48 16.96 3.56
CA ARG A 285 15.19 17.55 3.99
C ARG A 285 14.14 16.48 4.25
N GLN A 286 13.95 15.52 3.35
CA GLN A 286 13.03 14.40 3.55
C GLN A 286 13.35 13.62 4.85
N THR A 287 14.63 13.27 5.04
CA THR A 287 15.12 12.58 6.24
C THR A 287 14.86 13.40 7.51
N SER A 288 15.00 14.73 7.44
CA SER A 288 14.75 15.62 8.59
C SER A 288 13.33 15.55 9.13
N ILE A 289 12.33 15.32 8.28
CA ILE A 289 10.92 15.21 8.71
C ILE A 289 10.75 14.07 9.73
N GLY A 290 11.33 12.89 9.44
CA GLY A 290 11.30 11.74 10.35
C GLY A 290 12.05 11.99 11.65
N ARG A 291 13.23 12.64 11.56
CA ARG A 291 14.05 13.01 12.72
C ARG A 291 13.33 13.97 13.65
N ASP A 292 12.76 15.04 13.10
CA ASP A 292 12.10 16.09 13.87
C ASP A 292 10.84 15.55 14.55
N PHE A 293 10.10 14.67 13.87
CA PHE A 293 8.98 13.93 14.47
C PHE A 293 9.45 13.00 15.60
N ALA A 294 10.51 12.23 15.39
CA ALA A 294 11.06 11.35 16.42
C ALA A 294 11.51 12.14 17.66
N GLN A 295 12.15 13.29 17.47
CA GLN A 295 12.55 14.18 18.57
C GLN A 295 11.32 14.72 19.32
N LEU A 296 10.30 15.20 18.61
CA LEU A 296 9.07 15.72 19.21
C LEU A 296 8.33 14.65 20.03
N GLN A 297 8.31 13.41 19.53
CA GLN A 297 7.59 12.28 20.14
C GLN A 297 8.44 11.47 21.14
N GLY A 298 9.71 11.83 21.33
CA GLY A 298 10.62 11.10 22.22
C GLY A 298 11.00 9.69 21.73
N ILE A 299 10.96 9.44 20.42
CA ILE A 299 11.32 8.15 19.81
C ILE A 299 12.84 8.10 19.63
N GLY A 300 13.53 7.43 20.56
CA GLY A 300 14.98 7.19 20.52
C GLY A 300 15.35 5.77 20.13
N LYS A 301 16.64 5.41 20.26
CA LYS A 301 17.10 4.01 20.13
C LYS A 301 16.37 3.10 21.14
N PRO A 302 15.99 1.87 20.78
CA PRO A 302 16.24 1.19 19.50
C PRO A 302 15.18 1.45 18.40
N TYR A 303 14.16 2.27 18.67
CA TYR A 303 13.04 2.52 17.75
C TYR A 303 13.35 3.58 16.69
N TYR A 304 14.45 4.32 16.86
CA TYR A 304 14.95 5.27 15.88
C TYR A 304 16.38 4.91 15.44
N ALA A 305 16.55 4.53 14.17
CA ALA A 305 17.84 4.28 13.54
C ALA A 305 18.33 5.55 12.82
N THR A 306 19.48 6.07 13.22
CA THR A 306 20.14 7.23 12.60
C THR A 306 20.75 6.87 11.24
N PRO A 307 20.99 7.85 10.35
CA PRO A 307 21.72 7.64 9.10
C PRO A 307 23.04 6.90 9.34
N GLY A 308 23.19 5.70 8.74
CA GLY A 308 24.36 4.84 8.90
C GLY A 308 24.24 3.71 9.93
N ASP A 309 23.17 3.66 10.73
CA ASP A 309 22.92 2.53 11.66
C ASP A 309 22.59 1.22 10.90
N GLY A 310 22.04 1.30 9.68
CA GLY A 310 21.85 0.15 8.78
C GLY A 310 20.45 0.05 8.16
N ILE A 311 20.29 -0.91 7.24
CA ILE A 311 19.01 -1.18 6.56
C ILE A 311 18.00 -1.72 7.58
N PHE A 312 16.79 -1.18 7.59
CA PHE A 312 15.86 -1.41 8.70
C PHE A 312 15.34 -2.84 8.83
N HIS A 313 15.39 -3.61 7.73
CA HIS A 313 15.09 -5.04 7.72
C HIS A 313 16.15 -5.91 8.42
N PHE A 314 17.32 -5.34 8.72
CA PHE A 314 18.38 -5.96 9.52
C PHE A 314 18.50 -5.28 10.88
N TYR A 315 18.47 -3.94 10.90
CA TYR A 315 18.62 -3.16 12.12
C TYR A 315 17.59 -3.54 13.19
N PHE A 316 16.27 -3.49 12.91
CA PHE A 316 15.26 -3.78 13.94
C PHE A 316 15.32 -5.22 14.47
N PRO A 317 15.54 -6.27 13.64
CA PRO A 317 15.85 -7.59 14.16
C PRO A 317 17.11 -7.66 15.03
N GLU A 318 18.20 -7.01 14.63
CA GLU A 318 19.46 -6.97 15.41
C GLU A 318 19.28 -6.25 16.75
N GLN A 319 18.34 -5.29 16.83
CA GLN A 319 17.97 -4.63 18.08
C GLN A 319 16.98 -5.44 18.93
N GLY A 320 16.57 -6.64 18.50
CA GLY A 320 15.63 -7.50 19.23
C GLY A 320 14.16 -7.03 19.15
N LEU A 321 13.81 -6.19 18.18
CA LEU A 321 12.44 -5.69 17.98
C LEU A 321 11.59 -6.59 17.07
N VAL A 322 12.22 -7.54 16.38
CA VAL A 322 11.54 -8.52 15.51
C VAL A 322 11.77 -9.91 16.10
N VAL A 323 10.72 -10.51 16.64
CA VAL A 323 10.78 -11.78 17.38
C VAL A 323 9.78 -12.81 16.85
N PRO A 324 10.01 -14.12 17.06
CA PRO A 324 9.06 -15.14 16.68
C PRO A 324 7.67 -14.88 17.26
N GLY A 325 6.64 -15.01 16.43
CA GLY A 325 5.26 -14.80 16.83
C GLY A 325 4.74 -13.38 16.67
N ALA A 326 5.59 -12.39 16.38
CA ALA A 326 5.17 -11.00 16.19
C ALA A 326 4.42 -10.77 14.85
N PHE A 327 3.53 -9.79 14.83
CA PHE A 327 2.87 -9.26 13.64
C PHE A 327 3.37 -7.83 13.35
N ILE A 328 4.12 -7.67 12.26
CA ILE A 328 4.91 -6.46 11.96
C ILE A 328 4.59 -5.97 10.54
N PRO A 329 3.60 -5.08 10.38
CA PRO A 329 3.41 -4.35 9.14
C PRO A 329 4.36 -3.17 9.04
N GLY A 330 5.23 -3.16 8.04
CA GLY A 330 6.17 -2.06 7.78
C GLY A 330 5.83 -1.31 6.50
N ALA A 331 6.10 0.00 6.47
CA ALA A 331 5.93 0.83 5.29
C ALA A 331 7.07 0.63 4.27
N ASP A 332 7.35 -0.62 3.95
CA ASP A 332 8.22 -1.06 2.87
C ASP A 332 7.75 -2.42 2.34
N SER A 333 7.87 -2.61 1.03
CA SER A 333 7.48 -3.85 0.34
C SER A 333 8.26 -5.10 0.79
N HIS A 334 9.50 -4.93 1.30
CA HIS A 334 10.36 -6.01 1.78
C HIS A 334 10.20 -6.29 3.27
N SER A 335 9.26 -5.66 3.98
CA SER A 335 8.93 -6.01 5.38
C SER A 335 8.55 -7.50 5.55
N ARG A 336 8.28 -8.20 4.44
CA ARG A 336 8.17 -9.67 4.41
C ARG A 336 9.45 -10.41 4.85
N ALA A 337 10.60 -9.74 4.84
CA ALA A 337 11.87 -10.26 5.36
C ALA A 337 11.76 -10.67 6.83
N TYR A 338 10.88 -10.04 7.61
CA TYR A 338 10.65 -10.42 9.00
C TYR A 338 10.13 -11.85 9.18
N GLY A 339 9.60 -12.47 8.12
CA GLY A 339 9.27 -13.89 8.09
C GLY A 339 10.45 -14.82 8.38
N ALA A 340 11.68 -14.39 8.11
CA ALA A 340 12.88 -15.17 8.43
C ALA A 340 13.10 -15.36 9.94
N TYR A 341 12.51 -14.48 10.77
CA TYR A 341 12.62 -14.49 12.23
C TYR A 341 11.41 -15.16 12.91
N GLY A 342 10.54 -15.82 12.16
CA GLY A 342 9.31 -16.44 12.69
C GLY A 342 8.19 -15.45 13.00
N ALA A 343 8.29 -14.20 12.52
CA ALA A 343 7.24 -13.19 12.60
C ALA A 343 6.37 -13.20 11.32
N VAL A 344 5.19 -12.57 11.38
CA VAL A 344 4.42 -12.20 10.18
C VAL A 344 4.79 -10.77 9.80
N GLY A 345 5.69 -10.65 8.81
CA GLY A 345 6.06 -9.38 8.19
C GLY A 345 5.20 -9.06 6.97
N VAL A 346 4.60 -7.86 6.92
CA VAL A 346 3.75 -7.43 5.80
C VAL A 346 4.15 -6.05 5.31
N GLY A 347 4.31 -5.88 4.00
CA GLY A 347 4.49 -4.55 3.41
C GLY A 347 3.15 -3.81 3.32
N VAL A 348 3.10 -2.58 3.83
CA VAL A 348 1.95 -1.67 3.77
C VAL A 348 2.37 -0.31 3.20
N GLY A 349 1.40 0.50 2.78
CA GLY A 349 1.64 1.91 2.48
C GLY A 349 1.76 2.75 3.74
N SER A 350 2.29 3.95 3.57
CA SER A 350 2.43 4.98 4.61
C SER A 350 1.11 5.38 5.26
N THR A 351 0.01 5.47 4.51
CA THR A 351 -1.30 5.85 5.07
C THR A 351 -1.85 4.76 5.97
N GLN A 352 -1.65 3.48 5.61
CA GLN A 352 -2.02 2.39 6.50
C GLN A 352 -1.10 2.31 7.73
N LEU A 353 0.19 2.60 7.56
CA LEU A 353 1.12 2.67 8.69
C LEU A 353 0.77 3.81 9.65
N GLY A 354 0.46 5.00 9.13
CA GLY A 354 0.02 6.16 9.92
C GLY A 354 -1.29 5.90 10.67
N PHE A 355 -2.24 5.20 10.04
CA PHE A 355 -3.43 4.67 10.73
C PHE A 355 -3.05 3.71 11.87
N GLY A 356 -2.08 2.83 11.63
CA GLY A 356 -1.52 1.95 12.67
C GLY A 356 -0.88 2.72 13.81
N TRP A 357 -0.11 3.78 13.53
CA TRP A 357 0.46 4.63 14.58
C TRP A 357 -0.61 5.34 15.40
N SER A 358 -1.78 5.63 14.82
CA SER A 358 -2.90 6.20 15.54
C SER A 358 -3.63 5.16 16.40
N THR A 359 -3.90 3.98 15.84
CA THR A 359 -4.85 3.02 16.44
C THR A 359 -4.21 1.79 17.07
N GLY A 360 -2.95 1.48 16.77
CA GLY A 360 -2.21 0.31 17.22
C GLY A 360 -2.50 -0.98 16.45
N TYR A 361 -3.46 -0.95 15.53
CA TYR A 361 -3.81 -2.08 14.67
C TYR A 361 -3.88 -1.67 13.20
N ILE A 362 -3.93 -2.66 12.30
CA ILE A 362 -4.19 -2.42 10.88
C ILE A 362 -5.31 -3.31 10.35
N TYR A 363 -5.84 -2.94 9.18
CA TYR A 363 -6.71 -3.82 8.39
C TYR A 363 -5.90 -4.82 7.57
N PHE A 364 -5.99 -6.10 7.95
CA PHE A 364 -5.28 -7.18 7.28
C PHE A 364 -6.26 -8.19 6.68
N THR A 365 -6.05 -8.54 5.42
CA THR A 365 -6.81 -9.61 4.76
C THR A 365 -5.88 -10.79 4.51
N PRO A 366 -6.06 -11.94 5.19
CA PRO A 366 -5.24 -13.11 4.96
C PRO A 366 -5.31 -13.56 3.50
N ALA A 367 -4.14 -13.83 2.92
CA ALA A 367 -4.04 -14.40 1.58
C ALA A 367 -4.18 -15.93 1.63
N ARG A 368 -4.47 -16.56 0.47
CA ARG A 368 -4.41 -18.01 0.36
C ARG A 368 -2.97 -18.49 0.61
N ARG A 369 -2.80 -19.35 1.60
CA ARG A 369 -1.51 -19.96 1.94
C ARG A 369 -1.00 -20.89 0.84
N ARG A 370 0.32 -20.93 0.67
CA ARG A 370 1.02 -21.92 -0.14
C ARG A 370 2.18 -22.49 0.66
N ARG A 371 2.29 -23.81 0.71
CA ARG A 371 3.40 -24.50 1.37
C ARG A 371 4.47 -24.81 0.34
N VAL A 372 5.68 -24.32 0.57
CA VAL A 372 6.88 -24.75 -0.15
C VAL A 372 7.70 -25.61 0.78
N VAL A 373 8.05 -26.81 0.31
CA VAL A 373 8.89 -27.74 1.08
C VAL A 373 10.20 -27.90 0.33
N PHE A 374 11.30 -27.52 0.98
CA PHE A 374 12.65 -27.76 0.49
C PHE A 374 13.18 -29.05 1.12
N THR A 375 13.73 -29.94 0.31
CA THR A 375 14.28 -31.24 0.74
C THR A 375 15.71 -31.40 0.23
N GLY A 376 16.53 -32.18 0.95
CA GLY A 376 17.94 -32.41 0.60
C GLY A 376 18.88 -31.34 1.15
N THR A 377 20.10 -31.30 0.63
CA THR A 377 21.15 -30.35 1.04
C THR A 377 21.54 -29.41 -0.11
N LEU A 378 21.95 -28.18 0.24
CA LEU A 378 22.50 -27.27 -0.76
C LEU A 378 23.81 -27.84 -1.31
N ARG A 379 23.98 -27.75 -2.64
CA ARG A 379 25.26 -28.07 -3.29
C ARG A 379 26.28 -26.98 -2.98
N PRO A 380 27.60 -27.26 -3.08
CA PRO A 380 28.62 -26.22 -2.98
C PRO A 380 28.30 -25.03 -3.89
N TRP A 381 28.52 -23.82 -3.38
CA TRP A 381 28.25 -22.54 -4.06
C TRP A 381 26.77 -22.18 -4.27
N VAL A 382 25.82 -23.00 -3.80
CA VAL A 382 24.39 -22.66 -3.82
C VAL A 382 24.02 -21.96 -2.51
N SER A 383 23.36 -20.82 -2.62
CA SER A 383 22.94 -19.96 -1.51
C SER A 383 21.42 -19.81 -1.42
N GLY A 384 20.94 -19.12 -0.38
CA GLY A 384 19.52 -18.75 -0.27
C GLY A 384 19.02 -17.90 -1.44
N LYS A 385 19.91 -17.12 -2.08
CA LYS A 385 19.58 -16.33 -3.28
C LYS A 385 19.22 -17.23 -4.46
N ASP A 386 19.96 -18.31 -4.67
CA ASP A 386 19.72 -19.27 -5.74
C ASP A 386 18.39 -20.01 -5.53
N VAL A 387 18.09 -20.37 -4.27
CA VAL A 387 16.83 -21.03 -3.90
C VAL A 387 15.63 -20.13 -4.22
N VAL A 388 15.64 -18.85 -3.82
CA VAL A 388 14.53 -17.94 -4.09
C VAL A 388 14.39 -17.62 -5.58
N LEU A 389 15.50 -17.46 -6.31
CA LEU A 389 15.45 -17.27 -7.76
C LEU A 389 14.89 -18.50 -8.49
N ALA A 390 15.26 -19.71 -8.08
CA ALA A 390 14.71 -20.95 -8.64
C ALA A 390 13.21 -21.08 -8.36
N LEU A 391 12.77 -20.66 -7.17
CA LEU A 391 11.35 -20.61 -6.82
C LEU A 391 10.58 -19.62 -7.70
N LEU A 392 11.08 -18.38 -7.83
CA LEU A 392 10.47 -17.35 -8.67
C LEU A 392 10.37 -17.78 -10.14
N ARG A 393 11.42 -18.42 -10.69
CA ARG A 393 11.40 -18.96 -12.06
C ARG A 393 10.30 -20.01 -12.26
N ARG A 394 10.06 -20.86 -11.27
CA ARG A 394 9.02 -21.92 -11.36
C ARG A 394 7.60 -21.39 -11.18
N TRP A 395 7.45 -20.23 -10.57
CA TRP A 395 6.14 -19.68 -10.18
C TRP A 395 5.70 -18.44 -10.94
N GLY A 396 6.63 -17.63 -11.44
CA GLY A 396 6.29 -16.52 -12.32
C GLY A 396 5.68 -17.08 -13.61
N LYS A 397 4.50 -16.57 -13.99
CA LYS A 397 4.07 -16.67 -15.38
C LYS A 397 5.13 -15.94 -16.23
N ALA A 398 5.63 -16.59 -17.27
CA ALA A 398 6.58 -16.00 -18.21
C ALA A 398 6.00 -14.75 -18.87
#